data_AF-A0A8S3QKP4-F1
#
_entry.id   AF-A0A8S3QKP4-F1
#
_cell.length_a   1.000
_cell.length_b   1.000
_cell.length_c   1.000
_cell.angle_alpha   90.00
_cell.angle_beta   90.00
_cell.angle_gamma   90.00
#
_symmetry.space_group_name_H-M   'P 1'
#
loop_
_entity.id
_entity.type
_entity.pdbx_description
1 polymer ?
#
loop_
_entity_poly.entity_id
_entity_poly.type
_entity_poly.pdbx_seq_one_letter_code
_entity_poly.pdbx_strand_id
1 'polypeptide(L)'
;MYSKKKHEKHEQFVYHLFGLIKVIYKTCRKKAKEQVGIFLLLTNPSSTQVNEMWSQIPVTERQNFTNSRKRMAEANIKMLQETVRQDDIYKNKIKDLNPALNEEILDILQKSAYFETCLKICWQFVIQDPPLFLDFRPLKGEQLNKDNHKEYTKSGSVIRYVVWPALYLHKDKGALLAKGVVQPEPLSQN
;
A
#
# COMPACT_ATOMS: atom_id res chain seq x y z
N MET A 1 32.82 -17.94 -0.24
CA MET A 1 32.20 -17.39 -1.47
C MET A 1 30.65 -17.40 -1.45
N TYR A 2 30.02 -17.49 -0.27
CA TYR A 2 28.57 -17.69 -0.09
C TYR A 2 27.76 -16.39 0.11
N SER A 3 28.35 -15.20 -0.11
CA SER A 3 28.00 -14.03 0.73
C SER A 3 27.65 -12.71 0.01
N LYS A 4 27.46 -12.65 -1.31
CA LYS A 4 27.05 -11.38 -1.97
C LYS A 4 25.81 -11.55 -2.88
N LYS A 5 25.85 -12.54 -3.78
CA LYS A 5 24.72 -12.88 -4.67
C LYS A 5 23.43 -13.23 -3.90
N LYS A 6 23.51 -13.87 -2.73
CA LYS A 6 22.34 -14.22 -1.91
C LYS A 6 21.69 -12.97 -1.28
N HIS A 7 22.49 -12.01 -0.81
CA HIS A 7 21.99 -10.76 -0.24
C HIS A 7 21.33 -9.88 -1.31
N GLU A 8 21.91 -9.84 -2.51
CA GLU A 8 21.37 -9.09 -3.64
C GLU A 8 20.01 -9.64 -4.09
N LYS A 9 19.87 -10.98 -4.19
CA LYS A 9 18.57 -11.63 -4.44
C LYS A 9 17.53 -11.32 -3.36
N HIS A 10 17.94 -11.28 -2.09
CA HIS A 10 17.04 -10.95 -0.98
C HIS A 10 16.56 -9.49 -1.04
N GLU A 11 17.47 -8.54 -1.26
CA GLU A 11 17.13 -7.11 -1.43
C GLU A 11 16.16 -6.91 -2.59
N GLN A 12 16.44 -7.53 -3.74
CA GLN A 12 15.52 -7.53 -4.88
C GLN A 12 14.15 -8.08 -4.47
N PHE A 13 14.08 -9.25 -3.83
CA PHE A 13 12.82 -9.84 -3.40
C PHE A 13 12.00 -8.92 -2.48
N VAL A 14 12.63 -8.31 -1.46
CA VAL A 14 11.97 -7.34 -0.56
C VAL A 14 11.45 -6.13 -1.33
N TYR A 15 12.22 -5.63 -2.29
CA TYR A 15 11.80 -4.51 -3.14
C TYR A 15 10.53 -4.84 -3.93
N HIS A 16 10.40 -6.07 -4.45
CA HIS A 16 9.17 -6.52 -5.12
C HIS A 16 7.98 -6.60 -4.16
N LEU A 17 8.17 -7.15 -2.95
CA LEU A 17 7.12 -7.22 -1.94
C LEU A 17 6.63 -5.83 -1.53
N PHE A 18 7.54 -4.86 -1.41
CA PHE A 18 7.21 -3.46 -1.14
C PHE A 18 6.47 -2.78 -2.31
N GLY A 19 6.89 -3.05 -3.54
CA GLY A 19 6.20 -2.61 -4.75
C GLY A 19 4.77 -3.12 -4.83
N LEU A 20 4.57 -4.41 -4.53
CA LEU A 20 3.27 -5.08 -4.51
C LEU A 20 2.31 -4.41 -3.53
N ILE A 21 2.71 -4.22 -2.26
CA ILE A 21 1.84 -3.56 -1.27
C ILE A 21 1.51 -2.11 -1.64
N LYS A 22 2.46 -1.38 -2.24
CA LYS A 22 2.22 -0.01 -2.73
C LYS A 22 1.15 0.03 -3.82
N VAL A 23 1.15 -0.94 -4.73
CA VAL A 23 0.13 -1.06 -5.78
C VAL A 23 -1.21 -1.46 -5.17
N ILE A 24 -1.26 -2.54 -4.38
CA ILE A 24 -2.48 -2.98 -3.69
C ILE A 24 -3.14 -1.82 -2.95
N TYR A 25 -2.38 -1.11 -2.11
CA TYR A 25 -2.92 -0.01 -1.32
C TYR A 25 -3.49 1.13 -2.18
N LYS A 26 -2.82 1.49 -3.27
CA LYS A 26 -3.31 2.49 -4.22
C LYS A 26 -4.60 2.04 -4.91
N THR A 27 -4.66 0.77 -5.32
CA THR A 27 -5.85 0.20 -5.96
C THR A 27 -7.03 0.13 -4.97
N CYS A 28 -6.80 -0.30 -3.72
CA CYS A 28 -7.80 -0.23 -2.65
C CYS A 28 -8.32 1.20 -2.46
N ARG A 29 -7.44 2.21 -2.41
CA ARG A 29 -7.84 3.62 -2.29
C ARG A 29 -8.66 4.12 -3.46
N LYS A 30 -8.28 3.77 -4.69
CA LYS A 30 -9.04 4.12 -5.88
C LYS A 30 -10.44 3.51 -5.83
N LYS A 31 -10.53 2.21 -5.54
CA LYS A 31 -11.80 1.48 -5.49
C LYS A 31 -12.73 1.94 -4.37
N ALA A 32 -12.20 2.22 -3.19
CA ALA A 32 -13.01 2.74 -2.09
C ALA A 32 -13.64 4.10 -2.40
N LYS A 33 -12.93 4.95 -3.18
CA LYS A 33 -13.46 6.24 -3.66
C LYS A 33 -14.50 6.05 -4.76
N GLU A 34 -14.26 5.14 -5.70
CA GLU A 34 -15.23 4.81 -6.77
C GLU A 34 -16.57 4.31 -6.19
N GLN A 35 -16.53 3.41 -5.21
CA GLN A 35 -17.75 2.87 -4.58
C GLN A 35 -18.54 3.93 -3.84
N VAL A 36 -17.84 4.83 -3.14
CA VAL A 36 -18.44 6.01 -2.54
C VAL A 36 -19.11 6.86 -3.61
N GLY A 37 -18.42 7.09 -4.73
CA GLY A 37 -18.97 7.86 -5.85
C GLY A 37 -20.23 7.26 -6.44
N ILE A 38 -20.22 5.95 -6.71
CA ILE A 38 -21.40 5.24 -7.20
C ILE A 38 -22.56 5.38 -6.21
N PHE A 39 -22.30 5.14 -4.92
CA PHE A 39 -23.32 5.28 -3.90
C PHE A 39 -23.92 6.69 -3.90
N LEU A 40 -23.06 7.71 -3.98
CA LEU A 40 -23.49 9.09 -3.98
C LEU A 40 -24.29 9.49 -5.21
N LEU A 41 -23.90 9.00 -6.40
CA LEU A 41 -24.68 9.17 -7.63
C LEU A 41 -26.07 8.54 -7.52
N LEU A 42 -26.18 7.39 -6.85
CA LEU A 42 -27.46 6.72 -6.63
C LEU A 42 -28.35 7.49 -5.64
N THR A 43 -27.78 8.27 -4.73
CA THR A 43 -28.54 9.10 -3.78
C THR A 43 -28.74 10.55 -4.24
N ASN A 44 -27.90 11.07 -5.14
CA ASN A 44 -27.99 12.42 -5.69
C ASN A 44 -27.30 12.49 -7.09
N PRO A 45 -28.07 12.57 -8.20
CA PRO A 45 -27.60 12.20 -9.54
C PRO A 45 -26.78 13.24 -10.33
N SER A 46 -26.40 14.39 -9.77
CA SER A 46 -25.56 15.38 -10.50
C SER A 46 -24.09 14.93 -10.60
N SER A 47 -23.68 14.52 -11.81
CA SER A 47 -22.58 13.56 -12.05
C SER A 47 -21.13 14.08 -12.03
N THR A 48 -20.87 15.35 -11.72
CA THR A 48 -19.50 15.94 -11.77
C THR A 48 -18.87 16.21 -10.40
N GLN A 49 -19.61 16.12 -9.30
CA GLN A 49 -19.20 16.63 -7.98
C GLN A 49 -18.60 15.58 -7.02
N VAL A 50 -18.49 14.31 -7.41
CA VAL A 50 -18.28 13.18 -6.49
C VAL A 50 -17.14 13.35 -5.45
N ASN A 51 -15.96 13.83 -5.85
CA ASN A 51 -14.82 13.98 -4.92
C ASN A 51 -14.95 15.20 -4.00
N GLU A 52 -15.48 16.31 -4.50
CA GLU A 52 -15.78 17.49 -3.68
C GLU A 52 -16.93 17.18 -2.72
N MET A 53 -17.94 16.46 -3.20
CA MET A 53 -19.12 16.06 -2.45
C MET A 53 -18.75 15.16 -1.27
N TRP A 54 -17.79 14.23 -1.41
CA TRP A 54 -17.33 13.42 -0.27
C TRP A 54 -16.85 14.25 0.93
N SER A 55 -16.23 15.39 0.67
CA SER A 55 -15.72 16.29 1.72
C SER A 55 -16.83 17.13 2.35
N GLN A 56 -17.95 17.32 1.65
CA GLN A 56 -19.09 18.12 2.10
C GLN A 56 -20.18 17.31 2.83
N ILE A 57 -20.14 15.97 2.76
CA ILE A 57 -21.11 15.11 3.45
C ILE A 57 -20.92 15.18 4.97
N PRO A 58 -22.02 15.23 5.76
CA PRO A 58 -21.95 15.12 7.21
C PRO A 58 -21.21 13.87 7.68
N VAL A 59 -20.47 13.99 8.79
CA VAL A 59 -19.65 12.88 9.33
C VAL A 59 -20.49 11.63 9.62
N THR A 60 -21.72 11.79 10.10
CA THR A 60 -22.65 10.69 10.39
C THR A 60 -23.02 9.88 9.14
N GLU A 61 -23.27 10.55 8.02
CA GLU A 61 -23.56 9.88 6.73
C GLU A 61 -22.32 9.20 6.15
N ARG A 62 -21.14 9.84 6.24
CA ARG A 62 -19.86 9.20 5.90
C ARG A 62 -19.64 7.92 6.70
N GLN A 63 -20.02 7.92 7.98
CA GLN A 63 -19.92 6.74 8.84
C GLN A 63 -20.89 5.64 8.44
N ASN A 64 -22.11 5.99 8.02
CA ASN A 64 -23.08 5.03 7.47
C ASN A 64 -22.59 4.38 6.18
N PHE A 65 -22.06 5.16 5.23
CA PHE A 65 -21.45 4.61 4.00
C PHE A 65 -20.24 3.74 4.32
N THR A 66 -19.44 4.14 5.30
CA THR A 66 -18.32 3.35 5.80
C THR A 66 -18.77 2.01 6.38
N ASN A 67 -19.82 2.01 7.21
CA ASN A 67 -20.37 0.79 7.80
C ASN A 67 -20.97 -0.14 6.73
N SER A 68 -21.65 0.41 5.72
CA SER A 68 -22.12 -0.36 4.57
C SER A 68 -20.98 -1.00 3.78
N ARG A 69 -19.88 -0.26 3.52
CA ARG A 69 -18.67 -0.80 2.88
C ARG A 69 -18.01 -1.90 3.72
N LYS A 70 -17.95 -1.74 5.04
CA LYS A 70 -17.44 -2.74 5.98
C LYS A 70 -18.27 -4.02 5.98
N ARG A 71 -19.60 -3.92 5.88
CA ARG A 71 -20.51 -5.09 5.79
C ARG A 71 -20.32 -5.89 4.49
N MET A 72 -19.97 -5.22 3.39
CA MET A 72 -19.72 -5.86 2.09
C MET A 72 -18.25 -6.28 1.87
N ALA A 73 -17.44 -6.30 2.93
CA ALA A 73 -15.98 -6.43 2.82
C ALA A 73 -15.53 -7.67 2.05
N GLU A 74 -16.17 -8.83 2.23
CA GLU A 74 -15.76 -10.07 1.57
C GLU A 74 -16.01 -10.06 0.06
N ALA A 75 -17.18 -9.59 -0.38
CA ALA A 75 -17.50 -9.42 -1.79
C ALA A 75 -16.54 -8.41 -2.45
N ASN A 76 -16.24 -7.32 -1.74
CA ASN A 76 -15.27 -6.33 -2.18
C ASN A 76 -13.86 -6.91 -2.30
N ILE A 77 -13.42 -7.75 -1.36
CA ILE A 77 -12.10 -8.40 -1.42
C ILE A 77 -11.99 -9.27 -2.67
N LYS A 78 -12.98 -10.10 -2.99
CA LYS A 78 -12.96 -10.93 -4.22
C LYS A 78 -12.87 -10.09 -5.50
N MET A 79 -13.68 -9.04 -5.59
CA MET A 79 -13.64 -8.11 -6.72
C MET A 79 -12.29 -7.37 -6.82
N LEU A 80 -11.70 -6.99 -5.68
CA LEU A 80 -10.40 -6.33 -5.59
C LEU A 80 -9.26 -7.26 -5.98
N GLN A 81 -9.32 -8.54 -5.58
CA GLN A 81 -8.36 -9.56 -6.01
C GLN A 81 -8.30 -9.60 -7.53
N GLU A 82 -9.46 -9.72 -8.19
CA GLU A 82 -9.52 -9.76 -9.66
C GLU A 82 -9.05 -8.45 -10.29
N THR A 83 -9.46 -7.30 -9.73
CA THR A 83 -9.02 -5.99 -10.21
C THR A 83 -7.50 -5.86 -10.17
N VAL A 84 -6.86 -6.20 -9.04
CA VAL A 84 -5.40 -6.10 -8.89
C VAL A 84 -4.68 -7.10 -9.79
N ARG A 85 -5.23 -8.30 -9.97
CA ARG A 85 -4.66 -9.32 -10.89
C ARG A 85 -4.68 -8.86 -12.34
N GLN A 86 -5.72 -8.14 -12.75
CA GLN A 86 -5.87 -7.62 -14.11
C GLN A 86 -5.29 -6.21 -14.30
N ASP A 87 -4.83 -5.54 -13.25
CA ASP A 87 -4.32 -4.17 -13.35
C ASP A 87 -3.02 -4.14 -14.16
N ASP A 88 -3.06 -3.61 -15.38
CA ASP A 88 -1.88 -3.47 -16.22
C ASP A 88 -0.80 -2.59 -15.56
N ILE A 89 -1.17 -1.65 -14.69
CA ILE A 89 -0.19 -0.86 -13.93
C ILE A 89 0.55 -1.75 -12.94
N TYR A 90 -0.10 -2.75 -12.35
CA TYR A 90 0.54 -3.76 -11.49
C TYR A 90 1.54 -4.59 -12.29
N LYS A 91 1.09 -5.17 -13.41
CA LYS A 91 1.92 -6.02 -14.29
C LYS A 91 3.11 -5.23 -14.85
N ASN A 92 2.87 -4.00 -15.32
CA ASN A 92 3.91 -3.13 -15.89
C ASN A 92 4.88 -2.65 -14.83
N LYS A 93 4.41 -2.17 -13.66
CA LYS A 93 5.35 -1.77 -12.59
C LYS A 93 6.22 -2.92 -12.13
N ILE A 94 5.68 -4.13 -11.97
CA ILE A 94 6.53 -5.26 -11.55
C ILE A 94 7.59 -5.57 -12.60
N LYS A 95 7.22 -5.54 -13.90
CA LYS A 95 8.16 -5.72 -15.01
C LYS A 95 9.21 -4.60 -15.07
N ASP A 96 8.81 -3.34 -14.85
CA ASP A 96 9.71 -2.18 -14.81
C ASP A 96 10.71 -2.23 -13.63
N LEU A 97 10.27 -2.78 -12.49
CA LEU A 97 11.10 -2.88 -11.29
C LEU A 97 12.18 -3.97 -11.39
N ASN A 98 11.97 -4.98 -12.25
CA ASN A 98 12.99 -5.96 -12.60
C ASN A 98 12.66 -6.62 -13.95
N PRO A 99 13.37 -6.25 -15.03
CA PRO A 99 13.17 -6.84 -16.35
C PRO A 99 13.40 -8.37 -16.38
N ALA A 100 14.13 -8.92 -15.40
CA ALA A 100 14.41 -10.35 -15.27
C ALA A 100 13.39 -11.10 -14.39
N LEU A 101 12.35 -10.44 -13.88
CA LEU A 101 11.27 -11.11 -13.18
C LEU A 101 10.42 -11.86 -14.21
N ASN A 102 10.42 -13.18 -14.12
CA ASN A 102 9.62 -14.02 -15.01
C ASN A 102 8.15 -14.08 -14.53
N GLU A 103 7.26 -14.44 -15.44
CA GLU A 103 5.81 -14.59 -15.17
C GLU A 103 5.53 -15.60 -14.04
N GLU A 104 6.43 -16.55 -13.81
CA GLU A 104 6.34 -17.54 -12.74
C GLU A 104 6.41 -16.92 -11.34
N ILE A 105 7.37 -16.01 -11.08
CA ILE A 105 7.47 -15.32 -9.78
C ILE A 105 6.24 -14.43 -9.57
N LEU A 106 5.72 -13.82 -10.63
CA LEU A 106 4.51 -13.00 -10.56
C LEU A 106 3.30 -13.85 -10.13
N ASP A 107 3.13 -15.02 -10.73
CA ASP A 107 2.07 -15.98 -10.40
C ASP A 107 2.17 -16.46 -8.94
N ILE A 108 3.37 -16.83 -8.49
CA ILE A 108 3.63 -17.24 -7.10
C ILE A 108 3.25 -16.11 -6.14
N LEU A 109 3.67 -14.88 -6.41
CA LEU A 109 3.36 -13.73 -5.56
C LEU A 109 1.85 -13.49 -5.51
N GLN A 110 1.14 -13.53 -6.64
CA GLN A 110 -0.32 -13.32 -6.69
C GLN A 110 -1.13 -14.41 -5.98
N LYS A 111 -0.61 -15.65 -5.93
CA LYS A 111 -1.24 -16.78 -5.22
C LYS A 111 -0.80 -16.90 -3.77
N SER A 112 0.17 -16.10 -3.33
CA SER A 112 0.73 -16.20 -2.00
C SER A 112 -0.23 -15.71 -0.91
N ALA A 113 -0.10 -16.29 0.29
CA ALA A 113 -0.75 -15.76 1.49
C ALA A 113 -0.33 -14.31 1.80
N TYR A 114 0.86 -13.88 1.35
CA TYR A 114 1.32 -12.51 1.48
C TYR A 114 0.43 -11.53 0.69
N PHE A 115 0.13 -11.84 -0.57
CA PHE A 115 -0.76 -11.03 -1.41
C PHE A 115 -2.15 -10.92 -0.78
N GLU A 116 -2.73 -12.05 -0.40
CA GLU A 116 -4.05 -12.11 0.24
C GLU A 116 -4.10 -11.29 1.53
N THR A 117 -3.06 -11.40 2.36
CA THR A 117 -2.96 -10.64 3.60
C THR A 117 -2.82 -9.14 3.32
N CYS A 118 -1.92 -8.75 2.41
CA CYS A 118 -1.73 -7.35 2.02
C CYS A 118 -3.01 -6.73 1.48
N LEU A 119 -3.77 -7.45 0.66
CA LEU A 119 -5.03 -6.98 0.12
C LEU A 119 -6.07 -6.76 1.22
N LYS A 120 -6.23 -7.74 2.13
CA LYS A 120 -7.17 -7.65 3.25
C LYS A 120 -6.87 -6.46 4.15
N ILE A 121 -5.62 -6.33 4.60
CA ILE A 121 -5.25 -5.23 5.51
C ILE A 121 -5.30 -3.88 4.81
N CYS A 122 -4.87 -3.77 3.55
CA CYS A 122 -4.94 -2.50 2.82
C CYS A 122 -6.39 -2.08 2.59
N TRP A 123 -7.27 -3.04 2.29
CA TRP A 123 -8.70 -2.77 2.21
C TRP A 123 -9.24 -2.27 3.55
N GLN A 124 -8.93 -2.96 4.64
CA GLN A 124 -9.33 -2.55 6.00
C GLN A 124 -8.83 -1.16 6.38
N PHE A 125 -7.59 -0.81 6.05
CA PHE A 125 -7.01 0.52 6.30
C PHE A 125 -7.75 1.63 5.55
N VAL A 126 -8.15 1.36 4.31
CA VAL A 126 -8.76 2.34 3.42
C VAL A 126 -10.24 2.56 3.70
N ILE A 127 -10.95 1.54 4.17
CA ILE A 127 -12.36 1.66 4.54
C ILE A 127 -12.57 2.18 5.96
N GLN A 128 -11.52 2.41 6.75
CA GLN A 128 -11.68 3.15 8.01
C GLN A 128 -12.10 4.60 7.73
N ASP A 129 -12.73 5.21 8.73
CA ASP A 129 -13.03 6.65 8.73
C ASP A 129 -12.43 7.27 10.01
N PRO A 130 -11.37 8.09 9.89
CA PRO A 130 -10.67 8.45 8.66
C PRO A 130 -9.86 7.28 8.06
N PRO A 131 -9.61 7.26 6.72
CA PRO A 131 -8.76 6.24 6.10
C PRO A 131 -7.33 6.33 6.61
N LEU A 132 -6.79 5.20 7.06
CA LEU A 132 -5.41 5.11 7.51
C LEU A 132 -4.46 5.32 6.33
N PHE A 133 -3.28 5.86 6.63
CA PHE A 133 -2.29 6.23 5.63
C PHE A 133 -1.01 5.40 5.75
N LEU A 134 -0.77 4.54 4.77
CA LEU A 134 0.55 3.93 4.55
C LEU A 134 1.46 4.91 3.80
N ASP A 135 2.61 5.21 4.39
CA ASP A 135 3.59 6.15 3.87
C ASP A 135 4.67 5.43 3.04
N PHE A 136 4.63 5.67 1.73
CA PHE A 136 5.57 5.12 0.75
C PHE A 136 6.58 6.17 0.24
N ARG A 137 6.72 7.30 0.95
CA ARG A 137 7.67 8.36 0.62
C ARG A 137 9.13 8.03 0.91
N PRO A 138 9.50 7.30 1.98
CA PRO A 138 10.92 7.04 2.25
C PRO A 138 11.64 6.40 1.07
N LEU A 139 12.77 6.96 0.66
CA LEU A 139 13.57 6.53 -0.49
C LEU A 139 14.95 6.01 -0.08
N LYS A 140 15.53 5.18 -0.95
CA LYS A 140 16.93 4.76 -0.84
C LYS A 140 17.85 5.99 -0.87
N GLY A 141 18.83 6.03 0.03
CA GLY A 141 19.79 7.13 0.15
C GLY A 141 19.37 8.23 1.12
N GLU A 142 18.12 8.26 1.58
CA GLU A 142 17.67 9.24 2.58
C GLU A 142 18.16 8.87 3.99
N GLN A 143 18.32 9.89 4.85
CA GLN A 143 18.64 9.66 6.26
C GLN A 143 17.52 8.88 6.95
N LEU A 144 17.92 7.91 7.76
CA LEU A 144 17.00 7.14 8.57
C LEU A 144 16.39 8.02 9.66
N ASN A 145 15.10 8.31 9.55
CA ASN A 145 14.33 8.87 10.65
C ASN A 145 13.87 7.73 11.59
N LYS A 146 14.46 7.66 12.79
CA LYS A 146 14.18 6.63 13.81
C LYS A 146 12.86 6.87 14.58
N ASP A 147 12.25 8.04 14.43
CA ASP A 147 10.95 8.34 15.05
C ASP A 147 9.82 7.60 14.33
N ASN A 148 9.90 7.53 13.00
CA ASN A 148 8.87 6.87 12.18
C ASN A 148 9.30 5.54 11.56
N HIS A 149 10.56 5.14 11.66
CA HIS A 149 11.05 3.84 11.19
C HIS A 149 11.87 3.09 12.25
N LYS A 150 11.83 1.77 12.16
CA LYS A 150 12.75 0.87 12.88
C LYS A 150 13.61 0.09 11.89
N GLU A 151 14.76 -0.34 12.39
CA GLU A 151 15.75 -1.09 11.63
C GLU A 151 15.28 -2.55 11.44
N TYR A 152 15.54 -3.12 10.26
CA TYR A 152 15.12 -4.48 9.92
C TYR A 152 16.06 -5.54 10.50
N THR A 153 17.27 -5.67 9.94
CA THR A 153 18.26 -6.68 10.38
C THR A 153 19.63 -6.12 10.72
N LYS A 154 19.95 -4.91 10.23
CA LYS A 154 21.22 -4.24 10.52
C LYS A 154 20.94 -2.79 10.88
N SER A 155 21.85 -2.20 11.64
CA SER A 155 21.82 -0.78 11.98
C SER A 155 22.56 0.06 10.95
N GLY A 156 22.22 1.34 10.91
CA GLY A 156 22.84 2.30 10.00
C GLY A 156 22.17 3.67 10.10
N SER A 157 22.60 4.59 9.23
CA SER A 157 22.10 5.97 9.23
C SER A 157 21.41 6.36 7.92
N VAL A 158 21.53 5.54 6.88
CA VAL A 158 20.95 5.79 5.55
C VAL A 158 20.06 4.62 5.15
N ILE A 159 18.92 4.90 4.52
CA ILE A 159 17.99 3.88 4.04
C ILE A 159 18.59 3.20 2.81
N ARG A 160 18.79 1.87 2.89
CA ARG A 160 19.15 1.05 1.74
C ARG A 160 17.90 0.60 0.97
N TYR A 161 16.92 0.06 1.69
CA TYR A 161 15.60 -0.29 1.15
C TYR A 161 14.53 -0.30 2.24
N VAL A 162 13.28 -0.10 1.81
CA VAL A 162 12.10 -0.17 2.69
C VAL A 162 11.53 -1.58 2.68
N VAL A 163 11.28 -2.13 3.86
CA VAL A 163 10.65 -3.45 4.05
C VAL A 163 9.14 -3.28 4.24
N TRP A 164 8.74 -2.30 5.05
CA TRP A 164 7.34 -2.02 5.36
C TRP A 164 7.12 -0.52 5.54
N PRO A 165 6.08 0.07 4.92
CA PRO A 165 5.78 1.50 5.09
C PRO A 165 5.33 1.83 6.52
N ALA A 166 5.58 3.06 6.97
CA ALA A 166 5.00 3.57 8.20
C ALA A 166 3.48 3.76 8.07
N LEU A 167 2.72 3.52 9.15
CA LEU A 167 1.27 3.65 9.19
C LEU A 167 0.86 4.83 10.06
N TYR A 168 0.04 5.72 9.51
CA TYR A 168 -0.48 6.91 10.17
C TYR A 168 -2.01 6.89 10.24
N LEU A 169 -2.57 7.60 11.21
CA LEU A 169 -4.02 7.72 11.38
C LEU A 169 -4.70 8.38 10.16
N HIS A 170 -4.05 9.37 9.55
CA HIS A 170 -4.46 9.97 8.28
C HIS A 170 -3.27 10.69 7.63
N LYS A 171 -3.39 11.02 6.34
CA LYS A 171 -2.29 11.55 5.50
C LYS A 171 -1.77 12.91 5.97
N ASP A 172 -2.65 13.78 6.45
CA ASP A 172 -2.37 15.20 6.67
C ASP A 172 -2.38 15.55 8.18
N LYS A 173 -1.33 15.12 8.93
CA LYS A 173 -1.13 15.31 10.39
C LYS A 173 -1.65 14.19 11.31
N GLY A 174 -1.89 12.99 10.79
CA GLY A 174 -2.24 11.86 11.64
C GLY A 174 -1.08 11.42 12.53
N ALA A 175 -1.37 11.05 13.77
CA ALA A 175 -0.41 10.41 14.65
C ALA A 175 0.13 9.11 14.01
N LEU A 176 1.39 8.79 14.29
CA LEU A 176 2.00 7.53 13.88
C LEU A 176 1.33 6.38 14.66
N LEU A 177 0.74 5.43 13.94
CA LEU A 177 0.14 4.23 14.54
C LEU A 177 1.15 3.09 14.61
N ALA A 178 1.99 2.94 13.57
CA ALA A 178 3.05 1.94 13.56
C ALA A 178 4.26 2.44 12.77
N LYS A 179 5.45 2.26 13.35
CA LYS A 179 6.72 2.53 12.67
C LYS A 179 6.85 1.65 11.43
N GLY A 180 7.35 2.25 10.35
CA GLY A 180 7.79 1.50 9.18
C GLY A 180 9.04 0.68 9.51
N VAL A 181 9.37 -0.26 8.62
CA VAL A 181 10.56 -1.11 8.75
C VAL A 181 11.44 -0.88 7.55
N VAL A 182 12.71 -0.58 7.80
CA VAL A 182 13.69 -0.31 6.75
C VAL A 182 14.98 -1.06 7.03
N GLN A 183 15.69 -1.46 5.99
CA GLN A 183 17.06 -1.89 6.11
C GLN A 183 17.97 -0.69 5.90
N PRO A 184 18.65 -0.19 6.94
CA PRO A 184 19.65 0.83 6.76
C PRO A 184 21.00 0.23 6.38
N GLU A 185 21.88 1.10 5.92
CA GLU A 185 23.31 0.88 5.79
C GLU A 185 24.11 2.05 6.40
N PRO A 186 25.38 1.82 6.78
CA PRO A 186 26.26 2.89 7.23
C PRO A 186 26.37 3.97 6.15
N LEU A 187 26.50 5.23 6.56
CA LEU A 187 26.86 6.30 5.64
C LEU A 187 28.22 5.97 5.01
N SER A 188 28.26 5.78 3.70
CA SER A 188 29.51 5.59 2.96
C SER A 188 30.38 6.84 3.17
N GLN A 189 31.44 6.72 3.96
CA GLN A 189 32.51 7.72 4.00
C GLN A 189 33.31 7.54 2.70
N ASN A 190 33.05 8.40 1.72
CA ASN A 190 33.96 8.59 0.60
C ASN A 190 35.15 9.44 1.06
#